data_AF-B9XBK4-F1
#
_entry.id   AF-B9XBK4-F1
#
_cell.length_a   1.000
_cell.length_b   1.000
_cell.length_c   1.000
_cell.angle_alpha   90.00
_cell.angle_beta   90.00
_cell.angle_gamma   90.00
#
_symmetry.space_group_name_H-M   'P 1'
#
loop_
_entity.id
_entity.type
_entity.pdbx_description
1 polymer ?
#
loop_
_entity_poly.entity_id
_entity_poly.type
_entity_poly.pdbx_seq_one_letter_code
_entity_poly.pdbx_strand_id
1 'polypeptide(L)'
;MATPYVSEIKMFAGSFPPQGWMLCQGQMLPIAQYEVLYALIGTTYGGDGQTTFALPDLRGRVPIHFGQSSGTSNYVQGGTQGVEQVTITSNQMPIHNHAVNCNSAGTNQALVATQTTPINNFPGTESTGAGIYETTSNSTMNAGMIGINASAQPHENRQPFLTVNFIIAFEGVFPSRS
;
A
#
# COMPACT_ATOMS: atom_id res chain seq x y z
N MET A 1 8.72 38.88 7.87
CA MET A 1 8.68 37.42 8.10
C MET A 1 9.78 37.06 9.09
N ALA A 2 9.53 36.12 10.01
CA ALA A 2 10.60 35.61 10.87
C ALA A 2 11.65 34.90 10.01
N THR A 3 12.93 35.15 10.28
CA THR A 3 14.06 34.45 9.65
C THR A 3 13.92 32.95 9.95
N PRO A 4 13.93 32.07 8.92
CA PRO A 4 13.81 30.63 9.15
C PRO A 4 15.06 30.07 9.85
N TYR A 5 14.93 28.89 10.44
CA TYR A 5 16.11 28.11 10.78
C TYR A 5 16.67 27.44 9.51
N VAL A 6 17.99 27.34 9.38
CA VAL A 6 18.58 26.50 8.33
C VAL A 6 18.12 25.06 8.55
N SER A 7 17.83 24.34 7.46
CA SER A 7 17.20 23.00 7.42
C SER A 7 15.70 22.93 7.76
N GLU A 8 15.04 24.07 8.01
CA GLU A 8 13.59 24.11 8.20
C GLU A 8 12.85 23.75 6.89
N ILE A 9 11.90 22.83 6.98
CA ILE A 9 11.03 22.42 5.86
C ILE A 9 9.65 23.07 6.02
N LYS A 10 9.12 23.65 4.92
CA LYS A 10 7.78 24.24 4.87
C LYS A 10 6.98 23.72 3.68
N MET A 11 5.67 23.59 3.87
CA MET A 11 4.72 23.51 2.76
C MET A 11 4.62 24.87 2.08
N PHE A 12 4.59 24.86 0.76
CA PHE A 12 4.63 26.04 -0.08
C PHE A 12 3.77 25.84 -1.33
N ALA A 13 2.85 26.77 -1.58
CA ALA A 13 1.91 26.67 -2.69
C ALA A 13 2.46 27.17 -4.04
N GLY A 14 3.61 27.88 -4.05
CA GLY A 14 4.21 28.40 -5.26
C GLY A 14 5.05 27.36 -6.02
N SER A 15 5.29 27.61 -7.31
CA SER A 15 6.00 26.68 -8.21
C SER A 15 7.53 26.81 -8.19
N PHE A 16 8.08 27.88 -7.62
CA PHE A 16 9.51 28.14 -7.52
C PHE A 16 9.88 28.51 -6.08
N PRO A 17 11.04 28.05 -5.56
CA PRO A 17 11.42 28.37 -4.21
C PRO A 17 11.78 29.87 -4.09
N PRO A 18 11.38 30.55 -3.01
CA PRO A 18 11.87 31.90 -2.72
C PRO A 18 13.39 31.94 -2.51
N GLN A 19 13.98 33.14 -2.52
CA GLN A 19 15.40 33.31 -2.16
C GLN A 19 15.70 32.74 -0.77
N GLY A 20 16.82 32.02 -0.64
CA GLY A 20 17.22 31.33 0.59
C GLY A 20 16.56 29.96 0.80
N TRP A 21 15.73 29.51 -0.15
CA TRP A 21 15.03 28.22 -0.13
C TRP A 21 15.33 27.38 -1.37
N MET A 22 15.15 26.07 -1.23
CA MET A 22 15.18 25.12 -2.33
C MET A 22 13.99 24.16 -2.25
N LEU A 23 13.56 23.61 -3.39
CA LEU A 23 12.50 22.59 -3.40
C LEU A 23 13.05 21.25 -2.88
N CYS A 24 12.27 20.50 -2.09
CA CYS A 24 12.64 19.18 -1.59
C CYS A 24 12.41 18.10 -2.67
N GLN A 25 13.27 18.06 -3.69
CA GLN A 25 13.17 17.16 -4.85
C GLN A 25 14.37 16.20 -4.99
N GLY A 26 15.14 15.98 -3.92
CA GLY A 26 16.27 15.05 -3.96
C GLY A 26 17.50 15.53 -4.73
N GLN A 27 17.60 16.82 -5.06
CA GLN A 27 18.76 17.29 -5.82
C GLN A 27 20.06 17.21 -5.02
N MET A 28 21.15 16.92 -5.73
CA MET A 28 22.52 16.93 -5.22
C MET A 28 23.05 18.36 -5.17
N LEU A 29 23.66 18.73 -4.05
CA LEU A 29 24.25 20.05 -3.82
C LEU A 29 25.73 19.93 -3.48
N PRO A 30 26.58 20.86 -3.96
CA PRO A 30 27.98 20.91 -3.58
C PRO A 30 28.14 21.37 -2.13
N ILE A 31 28.89 20.61 -1.33
CA ILE A 31 29.13 20.93 0.09
C ILE A 31 29.75 22.31 0.24
N ALA A 32 30.73 22.64 -0.60
CA ALA A 32 31.47 23.91 -0.56
C ALA A 32 30.59 25.18 -0.73
N GLN A 33 29.37 25.06 -1.27
CA GLN A 33 28.45 26.20 -1.41
C GLN A 33 27.38 26.22 -0.32
N TYR A 34 27.08 25.07 0.31
CA TYR A 34 25.98 24.90 1.26
C TYR A 34 26.46 24.25 2.56
N GLU A 35 27.64 24.65 3.03
CA GLU A 35 28.32 24.07 4.19
C GLU A 35 27.44 24.07 5.44
N VAL A 36 26.69 25.16 5.67
CA VAL A 36 25.81 25.32 6.83
C VAL A 36 24.65 24.32 6.80
N LEU A 37 24.06 24.10 5.63
CA LEU A 37 22.99 23.12 5.47
C LEU A 37 23.54 21.69 5.59
N TYR A 38 24.69 21.41 4.98
CA TYR A 38 25.38 20.14 5.10
C TYR A 38 25.72 19.80 6.56
N ALA A 39 26.17 20.77 7.36
CA ALA A 39 26.46 20.58 8.78
C ALA A 39 25.23 20.10 9.58
N LEU A 40 24.01 20.37 9.11
CA LEU A 40 22.77 19.97 9.79
C LEU A 40 22.18 18.66 9.28
N ILE A 41 22.20 18.42 7.96
CA ILE A 41 21.54 17.25 7.36
C ILE A 41 22.51 16.17 6.85
N GLY A 42 23.81 16.47 6.80
CA GLY A 42 24.86 15.56 6.34
C GLY A 42 24.51 14.87 5.03
N THR A 43 24.76 13.56 4.97
CA THR A 43 24.41 12.68 3.86
C THR A 43 23.12 11.89 4.11
N THR A 44 22.27 12.31 5.06
CA THR A 44 21.05 11.57 5.44
C THR A 44 20.13 11.26 4.25
N TYR A 45 20.12 12.13 3.23
CA TYR A 45 19.31 11.95 2.02
C TYR A 45 20.11 11.52 0.79
N GLY A 46 21.42 11.28 0.94
CA GLY A 46 22.33 10.87 -0.13
C GLY A 46 23.56 11.76 -0.29
N GLY A 47 24.37 11.43 -1.30
CA GLY A 47 25.64 12.07 -1.63
C GLY A 47 26.87 11.37 -1.07
N ASP A 48 28.05 11.87 -1.43
CA ASP A 48 29.33 11.25 -1.11
C ASP A 48 29.92 11.74 0.22
N GLY A 49 29.38 12.81 0.80
CA GLY A 49 29.86 13.41 2.05
C GLY A 49 31.23 14.11 1.93
N GLN A 50 31.79 14.16 0.73
CA GLN A 50 33.10 14.73 0.43
C GLN A 50 32.98 15.98 -0.43
N THR A 51 32.24 15.86 -1.53
CA THR A 51 32.00 16.96 -2.47
C THR A 51 30.53 17.35 -2.53
N THR A 52 29.63 16.41 -2.25
CA THR A 52 28.19 16.57 -2.44
C THR A 52 27.36 15.90 -1.35
N PHE A 53 26.16 16.44 -1.15
CA PHE A 53 25.10 15.87 -0.34
C PHE A 53 23.76 16.07 -1.05
N ALA A 54 22.74 15.31 -0.67
CA ALA A 54 21.40 15.44 -1.25
C ALA A 54 20.42 16.15 -0.30
N LEU A 55 19.46 16.84 -0.91
CA LEU A 55 18.27 17.32 -0.19
C LEU A 55 17.23 16.19 -0.03
N PRO A 56 16.25 16.34 0.88
CA PRO A 56 15.10 15.43 0.92
C PRO A 56 14.38 15.39 -0.43
N ASP A 57 13.88 14.22 -0.82
CA ASP A 57 12.90 14.07 -1.90
C ASP A 57 11.53 13.81 -1.28
N LEU A 58 10.63 14.80 -1.36
CA LEU A 58 9.27 14.72 -0.82
C LEU A 58 8.21 14.62 -1.93
N ARG A 59 8.62 14.43 -3.18
CA ARG A 59 7.67 14.25 -4.29
C ARG A 59 6.93 12.92 -4.13
N GLY A 60 5.59 12.99 -4.12
CA GLY A 60 4.73 11.81 -3.93
C GLY A 60 4.81 11.19 -2.53
N ARG A 61 5.28 11.93 -1.52
CA ARG A 61 5.51 11.40 -0.17
C ARG A 61 4.81 12.24 0.89
N VAL A 62 4.39 11.56 1.96
CA VAL A 62 3.86 12.19 3.17
C VAL A 62 4.98 12.20 4.22
N PRO A 63 5.41 13.38 4.72
CA PRO A 63 6.41 13.44 5.78
C PRO A 63 5.84 12.91 7.10
N ILE A 64 6.61 12.09 7.80
CA ILE A 64 6.29 11.56 9.13
C ILE A 64 7.43 11.86 10.10
N HIS A 65 7.12 11.93 11.40
CA HIS A 65 8.10 12.18 12.44
C HIS A 65 9.07 10.99 12.55
N PHE A 66 10.38 11.26 12.59
CA PHE A 66 11.40 10.23 12.78
C PHE A 66 11.49 9.79 14.25
N GLY A 67 11.87 8.55 14.50
CA GLY A 67 12.02 7.99 15.83
C GLY A 67 11.00 6.90 16.14
N GLN A 68 10.96 6.51 17.41
CA GLN A 68 10.14 5.40 17.87
C GLN A 68 8.68 5.84 18.06
N SER A 69 7.77 5.32 17.24
CA SER A 69 6.34 5.35 17.54
C SER A 69 6.05 4.42 18.72
N SER A 70 5.21 4.85 19.66
CA SER A 70 4.85 4.08 20.86
C SER A 70 4.28 2.70 20.48
N GLY A 71 5.11 1.66 20.59
CA GLY A 71 4.71 0.26 20.42
C GLY A 71 4.59 -0.26 18.99
N THR A 72 5.02 0.48 17.95
CA THR A 72 4.81 0.05 16.55
C THR A 72 6.10 -0.05 15.75
N SER A 73 6.70 1.08 15.40
CA SER A 73 7.74 1.14 14.37
C SER A 73 8.74 2.24 14.69
N ASN A 74 10.01 1.98 14.38
CA ASN A 74 11.06 2.98 14.42
C ASN A 74 11.25 3.57 13.02
N TYR A 75 11.03 4.87 12.87
CA TYR A 75 11.23 5.57 11.61
C TYR A 75 12.59 6.26 11.60
N VAL A 76 13.54 5.67 10.88
CA VAL A 76 14.85 6.30 10.70
C VAL A 76 14.72 7.55 9.82
N GLN A 77 15.39 8.63 10.19
CA GLN A 77 15.42 9.85 9.38
C GLN A 77 16.01 9.54 7.99
N GLY A 78 15.41 10.07 6.94
CA GLY A 78 15.78 9.76 5.55
C GLY A 78 15.26 8.42 5.02
N GLY A 79 14.72 7.56 5.90
CA GLY A 79 14.08 6.31 5.51
C GLY A 79 12.80 6.55 4.69
N THR A 80 12.53 5.65 3.75
CA THR A 80 11.33 5.69 2.91
C THR A 80 10.52 4.40 3.06
N GLN A 81 9.22 4.54 3.28
CA GLN A 81 8.29 3.42 3.48
C GLN A 81 6.91 3.76 2.90
N GLY A 82 6.04 2.75 2.81
CA GLY A 82 4.68 2.87 2.27
C GLY A 82 4.57 2.56 0.78
N VAL A 83 3.35 2.35 0.31
CA VAL A 83 3.00 2.08 -1.09
C VAL A 83 1.73 2.83 -1.48
N GLU A 84 1.70 3.35 -2.71
CA GLU A 84 0.54 4.10 -3.23
C GLU A 84 -0.63 3.17 -3.60
N GLN A 85 -0.34 1.92 -3.98
CA GLN A 85 -1.35 0.94 -4.29
C GLN A 85 -1.08 -0.37 -3.54
N VAL A 86 -2.16 -1.05 -3.15
CA VAL A 86 -2.10 -2.34 -2.46
C VAL A 86 -2.95 -3.34 -3.22
N THR A 87 -2.37 -4.51 -3.50
CA THR A 87 -3.14 -5.68 -3.95
C THR A 87 -3.57 -6.48 -2.74
N ILE A 88 -4.88 -6.71 -2.60
CA ILE A 88 -5.41 -7.56 -1.52
C ILE A 88 -5.07 -9.02 -1.83
N THR A 89 -4.31 -9.64 -0.94
CA THR A 89 -3.99 -11.07 -0.95
C THR A 89 -4.99 -11.86 -0.10
N SER A 90 -5.04 -13.19 -0.27
CA SER A 90 -5.87 -14.07 0.57
C SER A 90 -5.58 -13.91 2.07
N ASN A 91 -4.32 -13.64 2.45
CA ASN A 91 -3.92 -13.41 3.83
C ASN A 91 -4.46 -12.11 4.43
N GLN A 92 -4.92 -11.16 3.60
CA GLN A 92 -5.50 -9.90 4.02
C GLN A 92 -7.04 -9.95 4.05
N MET A 93 -7.63 -11.10 3.73
CA MET A 93 -9.07 -11.34 3.82
C MET A 93 -9.37 -12.32 4.95
N PRO A 94 -10.52 -12.19 5.64
CA PRO A 94 -10.99 -13.22 6.54
C PRO A 94 -11.06 -14.57 5.82
N ILE A 95 -10.57 -15.62 6.49
CA ILE A 95 -10.74 -16.99 6.01
C ILE A 95 -12.24 -17.25 5.89
N HIS A 96 -12.67 -17.62 4.69
CA HIS A 96 -14.02 -18.04 4.41
C HIS A 96 -13.98 -19.24 3.46
N ASN A 97 -15.02 -20.06 3.50
CA ASN A 97 -15.23 -21.14 2.56
C ASN A 97 -16.67 -21.13 2.05
N HIS A 98 -16.91 -21.80 0.94
CA HIS A 98 -18.25 -22.08 0.45
C HIS A 98 -18.46 -23.59 0.58
N ALA A 99 -19.16 -24.02 1.62
CA ALA A 99 -19.60 -25.41 1.73
C ALA A 99 -20.83 -25.58 0.84
N VAL A 100 -20.76 -26.48 -0.13
CA VAL A 100 -21.97 -26.90 -0.86
C VAL A 100 -22.48 -28.18 -0.20
N ASN A 101 -23.62 -28.07 0.46
CA ASN A 101 -24.29 -29.19 1.12
C ASN A 101 -25.31 -29.82 0.16
N CYS A 102 -25.31 -31.15 0.04
CA CYS A 102 -26.41 -31.91 -0.56
C CYS A 102 -27.37 -32.37 0.55
N ASN A 103 -28.67 -32.53 0.23
CA ASN A 103 -29.65 -33.04 1.19
C ASN A 103 -29.64 -34.58 1.19
N SER A 104 -29.50 -35.15 2.38
CA SER A 104 -29.53 -36.61 2.64
C SER A 104 -30.71 -37.02 3.55
N ALA A 105 -31.90 -36.46 3.37
CA ALA A 105 -33.10 -36.91 4.07
C ALA A 105 -33.86 -37.95 3.24
N GLY A 106 -33.75 -39.21 3.67
CA GLY A 106 -34.44 -40.35 3.07
C GLY A 106 -35.97 -40.34 3.22
N THR A 107 -36.57 -41.29 2.50
CA THR A 107 -37.97 -41.77 2.52
C THR A 107 -38.98 -41.24 1.52
N ASN A 108 -38.58 -40.53 0.45
CA ASN A 108 -39.42 -40.51 -0.75
C ASN A 108 -38.62 -40.81 -2.02
N GLN A 109 -39.09 -41.85 -2.70
CA GLN A 109 -38.54 -42.46 -3.89
C GLN A 109 -38.32 -41.45 -5.02
N ALA A 110 -37.24 -41.64 -5.77
CA ALA A 110 -37.08 -41.22 -7.16
C ALA A 110 -37.36 -39.73 -7.46
N LEU A 111 -36.58 -38.82 -6.87
CA LEU A 111 -36.37 -37.51 -7.49
C LEU A 111 -35.14 -37.60 -8.39
N VAL A 112 -35.34 -38.29 -9.52
CA VAL A 112 -34.32 -38.43 -10.55
C VAL A 112 -34.01 -37.03 -11.08
N ALA A 113 -32.75 -36.64 -11.02
CA ALA A 113 -32.26 -35.36 -11.52
C ALA A 113 -32.28 -35.25 -13.06
N THR A 114 -33.16 -36.02 -13.73
CA THR A 114 -33.46 -36.03 -15.15
C THR A 114 -34.71 -35.21 -15.52
N GLN A 115 -35.38 -34.59 -14.54
CA GLN A 115 -36.56 -33.74 -14.77
C GLN A 115 -36.14 -32.33 -15.19
N THR A 116 -36.83 -31.74 -16.18
CA THR A 116 -36.53 -30.39 -16.72
C THR A 116 -36.81 -29.25 -15.75
N THR A 117 -37.53 -29.51 -14.65
CA THR A 117 -37.76 -28.59 -13.54
C THR A 117 -37.66 -29.35 -12.21
N PRO A 118 -36.52 -29.35 -11.51
CA PRO A 118 -36.40 -30.01 -10.22
C PRO A 118 -37.25 -29.26 -9.18
N ILE A 119 -38.39 -29.83 -8.81
CA ILE A 119 -39.18 -29.33 -7.67
C ILE A 119 -38.29 -29.43 -6.42
N ASN A 120 -38.04 -28.30 -5.74
CA ASN A 120 -37.09 -28.16 -4.62
C ASN A 120 -35.58 -28.19 -4.97
N ASN A 121 -35.22 -27.78 -6.21
CA ASN A 121 -33.95 -27.12 -6.57
C ASN A 121 -32.61 -27.78 -6.16
N PHE A 122 -32.48 -29.10 -6.32
CA PHE A 122 -31.17 -29.76 -6.31
C PHE A 122 -30.45 -29.62 -7.66
N PRO A 123 -29.11 -29.56 -7.71
CA PRO A 123 -28.36 -29.57 -8.97
C PRO A 123 -28.66 -30.82 -9.81
N GLY A 124 -29.21 -30.63 -11.02
CA GLY A 124 -29.69 -31.67 -11.92
C GLY A 124 -28.61 -32.39 -12.75
N THR A 125 -28.89 -33.61 -13.21
CA THR A 125 -27.94 -34.49 -13.92
C THR A 125 -27.89 -34.18 -15.40
N GLU A 126 -26.73 -34.38 -16.00
CA GLU A 126 -26.53 -34.25 -17.44
C GLU A 126 -26.77 -35.60 -18.14
N SER A 127 -27.35 -35.55 -19.35
CA SER A 127 -27.86 -36.71 -20.09
C SER A 127 -26.82 -37.43 -20.93
N THR A 128 -25.54 -37.08 -20.82
CA THR A 128 -24.52 -37.39 -21.83
C THR A 128 -23.36 -38.25 -21.30
N GLY A 129 -23.49 -38.73 -20.05
CA GLY A 129 -22.66 -39.83 -19.52
C GLY A 129 -21.29 -39.39 -19.01
N ALA A 130 -21.02 -38.09 -18.96
CA ALA A 130 -19.94 -37.56 -18.13
C ALA A 130 -20.29 -37.89 -16.68
N GLY A 131 -19.52 -38.76 -16.00
CA GLY A 131 -19.75 -39.18 -14.61
C GLY A 131 -19.60 -38.03 -13.61
N ILE A 132 -20.58 -37.12 -13.59
CA ILE A 132 -20.58 -35.89 -12.80
C ILE A 132 -21.07 -36.10 -11.36
N TYR A 133 -21.55 -37.31 -11.02
CA TYR A 133 -21.95 -37.72 -9.67
C TYR A 133 -21.19 -38.96 -9.22
N GLU A 134 -20.84 -38.98 -7.95
CA GLU A 134 -20.25 -40.15 -7.29
C GLU A 134 -21.31 -41.18 -6.91
N THR A 135 -20.91 -42.46 -6.93
CA THR A 135 -21.79 -43.58 -6.55
C THR A 135 -21.87 -43.78 -5.04
N THR A 136 -20.98 -43.12 -4.29
CA THR A 136 -20.91 -43.14 -2.83
C THR A 136 -21.50 -41.86 -2.24
N SER A 137 -22.32 -42.02 -1.19
CA SER A 137 -22.90 -40.89 -0.46
C SER A 137 -21.83 -40.08 0.26
N ASN A 138 -22.07 -38.76 0.41
CA ASN A 138 -21.21 -37.80 1.13
C ASN A 138 -19.79 -37.63 0.55
N SER A 139 -19.60 -37.92 -0.74
CA SER A 139 -18.34 -37.67 -1.43
C SER A 139 -18.08 -36.17 -1.64
N THR A 140 -16.82 -35.76 -1.51
CA THR A 140 -16.38 -34.39 -1.80
C THR A 140 -16.64 -34.08 -3.28
N MET A 141 -17.41 -33.03 -3.55
CA MET A 141 -17.66 -32.60 -4.92
C MET A 141 -16.40 -32.01 -5.59
N ASN A 142 -16.35 -32.01 -6.92
CA ASN A 142 -15.20 -31.53 -7.70
C ASN A 142 -14.83 -30.08 -7.31
N ALA A 143 -13.57 -29.81 -7.00
CA ALA A 143 -13.13 -28.48 -6.56
C ALA A 143 -13.44 -27.34 -7.58
N GLY A 144 -13.64 -27.67 -8.85
CA GLY A 144 -14.00 -26.73 -9.91
C GLY A 144 -15.43 -26.18 -9.89
N MET A 145 -16.35 -26.71 -9.06
CA MET A 145 -17.70 -26.13 -8.96
C MET A 145 -17.80 -24.86 -8.11
N ILE A 146 -16.72 -24.48 -7.41
CA ILE A 146 -16.58 -23.16 -6.80
C ILE A 146 -15.37 -22.48 -7.43
N GLY A 147 -15.62 -21.56 -8.35
CA GLY A 147 -14.58 -20.73 -8.93
C GLY A 147 -14.05 -19.70 -7.94
N ILE A 148 -12.74 -19.46 -7.94
CA ILE A 148 -12.14 -18.35 -7.18
C ILE A 148 -12.41 -17.06 -7.96
N ASN A 149 -13.25 -16.18 -7.42
CA ASN A 149 -13.44 -14.81 -7.93
C ASN A 149 -12.59 -13.81 -7.11
N ALA A 150 -11.27 -14.00 -7.13
CA ALA A 150 -10.34 -13.01 -6.59
C ALA A 150 -9.72 -12.24 -7.76
N SER A 151 -10.21 -11.03 -8.00
CA SER A 151 -9.54 -10.11 -8.91
C SER A 151 -8.38 -9.48 -8.16
N ALA A 152 -7.16 -9.96 -8.38
CA ALA A 152 -5.94 -9.47 -7.73
C ALA A 152 -5.51 -8.07 -8.22
N GLN A 153 -6.45 -7.20 -8.55
CA GLN A 153 -6.14 -5.86 -9.02
C GLN A 153 -5.76 -4.97 -7.84
N PRO A 154 -4.69 -4.17 -7.98
CA PRO A 154 -4.32 -3.21 -6.96
C PRO A 154 -5.41 -2.13 -6.81
N HIS A 155 -5.63 -1.66 -5.58
CA HIS A 155 -6.46 -0.50 -5.29
C HIS A 155 -5.62 0.67 -4.77
N GLU A 156 -6.14 1.88 -4.94
CA GLU A 156 -5.56 3.11 -4.38
C GLU A 156 -5.50 3.01 -2.85
N ASN A 157 -4.33 3.32 -2.28
CA ASN A 157 -4.04 3.23 -0.85
C ASN A 157 -3.70 4.61 -0.23
N ARG A 158 -3.69 5.68 -1.03
CA ARG A 158 -3.51 7.03 -0.52
C ARG A 158 -4.83 7.61 -0.01
N GLN A 159 -4.77 8.29 1.12
CA GLN A 159 -5.85 9.15 1.61
C GLN A 159 -6.09 10.31 0.62
N PRO A 160 -7.27 10.97 0.61
CA PRO A 160 -7.47 12.19 -0.15
C PRO A 160 -6.37 13.22 0.14
N PHE A 161 -5.76 13.80 -0.90
CA PHE A 161 -4.65 14.74 -0.75
C PHE A 161 -4.76 15.93 -1.71
N LEU A 162 -4.12 17.04 -1.32
CA LEU A 162 -3.87 18.19 -2.17
C LEU A 162 -2.36 18.34 -2.35
N THR A 163 -1.92 18.55 -3.58
CA THR A 163 -0.49 18.67 -3.91
C THR A 163 0.01 20.08 -3.67
N VAL A 164 1.00 20.21 -2.79
CA VAL A 164 1.78 21.44 -2.57
C VAL A 164 3.26 21.10 -2.63
N ASN A 165 4.10 22.11 -2.85
CA ASN A 165 5.54 21.93 -2.80
C ASN A 165 6.04 21.91 -1.36
N PHE A 166 7.13 21.19 -1.15
CA PHE A 166 7.93 21.32 0.07
C PHE A 166 9.22 22.07 -0.28
N ILE A 167 9.56 23.05 0.55
CA ILE A 167 10.80 23.82 0.42
C ILE A 167 11.62 23.69 1.70
N ILE A 168 12.95 23.73 1.57
CA ILE A 168 13.92 23.70 2.67
C ILE A 168 14.78 24.97 2.65
N ALA A 169 14.97 25.58 3.81
CA ALA A 169 15.82 26.77 3.95
C ALA A 169 17.30 26.37 3.96
N PHE A 170 18.08 26.95 3.06
CA PHE A 170 19.55 26.84 3.08
C PHE A 170 20.23 28.11 3.65
N GLU A 171 19.48 29.22 3.73
CA GLU A 171 19.87 30.45 4.42
C GLU A 171 18.93 30.70 5.60
N GLY A 172 19.47 31.13 6.75
CA GLY A 172 18.68 31.36 7.95
C GLY A 172 19.51 31.38 9.24
N VAL A 173 18.83 31.27 10.38
CA VAL A 173 19.47 31.14 11.70
C VAL A 173 19.96 29.71 11.89
N PHE A 174 21.20 29.52 12.34
CA PHE A 174 21.69 28.20 12.71
C PHE A 174 21.03 27.72 14.01
N PRO A 175 20.44 26.51 14.06
CA PRO A 175 19.80 26.00 15.27
C PRO A 175 20.85 25.57 16.30
N SER A 176 21.04 26.34 17.37
CA SER A 176 21.90 25.99 18.50
C SER A 176 21.17 25.08 19.49
N ARG A 177 21.83 24.01 19.96
CA ARG A 177 21.33 23.15 21.04
C ARG A 177 21.64 23.83 22.39
N SER A 178 20.66 23.92 23.28
CA SER A 178 20.83 24.32 24.68
C SER A 178 21.05 23.12 25.59
#